data_AF-A0A5R9B9P3-F1
#
_entry.id   AF-A0A5R9B9P3-F1
#
_cell.length_a   1.000
_cell.length_b   1.000
_cell.length_c   1.000
_cell.angle_alpha   90.00
_cell.angle_beta   90.00
_cell.angle_gamma   90.00
#
_symmetry.space_group_name_H-M   'P 1'
#
loop_
_entity.id
_entity.type
_entity.pdbx_description
1 polymer ?
#
loop_
_entity_poly.entity_id
_entity_poly.type
_entity_poly.pdbx_seq_one_letter_code
_entity_poly.pdbx_strand_id
1 'polypeptide(L)'
;ISSWPTGTRLILRKERPHPGAQLSFTDADGHRVTAFITDTAPETVDHKIQGLELRHRQHARVEDRIRQAKAAGLARFPAAGFAENQAWLQVVMIANDLITWTKLIAYQHHPSIGRAEVAAFRYMILHTAARITRGARQLRLRVDAGWRWATEVAHGYTAIRDAFT
;
A
#
# COMPACT_ATOMS: atom_id res chain seq x y z
N ILE A 1 -31.19 -12.79 13.15
CA ILE A 1 -29.84 -13.31 13.49
C ILE A 1 -29.60 -14.71 12.90
N SER A 2 -30.62 -15.53 12.66
CA SER A 2 -30.50 -16.88 12.05
C SER A 2 -29.96 -16.94 10.62
N SER A 3 -29.84 -15.82 9.90
CA SER A 3 -29.29 -15.75 8.54
C SER A 3 -27.77 -15.62 8.48
N TRP A 4 -27.10 -15.47 9.62
CA TRP A 4 -25.65 -15.27 9.69
C TRP A 4 -24.94 -16.59 10.01
N PRO A 5 -23.74 -16.84 9.45
CA PRO A 5 -22.95 -18.01 9.78
C PRO A 5 -22.71 -18.13 11.30
N THR A 6 -22.70 -19.36 11.80
CA THR A 6 -22.35 -19.66 13.20
C THR A 6 -21.02 -19.01 13.57
N GLY A 7 -20.98 -18.33 14.73
CA GLY A 7 -19.78 -17.64 15.21
C GLY A 7 -19.64 -16.18 14.75
N THR A 8 -20.56 -15.69 13.91
CA THR A 8 -20.63 -14.27 13.55
C THR A 8 -20.83 -13.39 14.78
N ARG A 9 -20.00 -12.36 14.92
CA ARG A 9 -20.07 -11.38 16.01
C ARG A 9 -19.95 -9.97 15.46
N LEU A 10 -20.70 -9.04 16.05
CA LEU A 10 -20.55 -7.61 15.87
C LEU A 10 -19.67 -7.06 16.99
N ILE A 11 -18.54 -6.47 16.64
CA ILE A 11 -17.64 -5.83 17.60
C ILE A 11 -17.81 -4.31 17.48
N LEU A 12 -18.11 -3.67 18.61
CA LEU A 12 -18.23 -2.22 18.71
C LEU A 12 -16.98 -1.63 19.36
N ARG A 13 -16.42 -0.61 18.72
CA ARG A 13 -15.38 0.22 19.30
C ARG A 13 -15.93 1.61 19.59
N LYS A 14 -15.81 2.00 20.86
CA LYS A 14 -16.12 3.34 21.34
C LYS A 14 -14.79 4.09 21.52
N GLU A 15 -14.62 5.21 20.84
CA GLU A 15 -13.43 6.06 20.97
C GLU A 15 -13.81 7.52 21.18
N ARG A 16 -12.97 8.26 21.93
CA ARG A 16 -13.13 9.71 21.99
C ARG A 16 -12.68 10.32 20.67
N PRO A 17 -13.52 11.12 20.01
CA PRO A 17 -13.13 11.81 18.79
C PRO A 17 -11.96 12.75 19.05
N HIS A 18 -11.05 12.86 18.09
CA HIS A 18 -10.02 13.90 18.14
C HIS A 18 -10.67 15.29 17.93
N PRO A 19 -10.04 16.37 18.40
CA PRO A 19 -10.52 17.73 18.13
C PRO A 19 -10.75 17.95 16.63
N GLY A 20 -11.90 18.52 16.27
CA GLY A 20 -12.28 18.80 14.89
C GLY A 20 -12.85 17.62 14.08
N ALA A 21 -13.04 16.44 14.69
CA ALA A 21 -13.73 15.33 14.01
C ALA A 21 -15.22 15.68 13.76
N GLN A 22 -15.65 15.62 12.51
CA GLN A 22 -17.07 15.63 12.16
C GLN A 22 -17.62 14.20 12.25
N LEU A 23 -18.56 13.96 13.16
CA LEU A 23 -19.10 12.63 13.43
C LEU A 23 -20.49 12.50 12.83
N SER A 24 -20.70 11.42 12.05
CA SER A 24 -22.01 11.05 11.52
C SER A 24 -22.79 10.11 12.46
N PHE A 25 -22.11 9.50 13.44
CA PHE A 25 -22.70 8.57 14.40
C PHE A 25 -21.96 8.65 15.74
N THR A 26 -22.68 9.07 16.78
CA THR A 26 -22.16 9.23 18.16
C THR A 26 -23.09 8.56 19.16
N ASP A 27 -22.54 8.14 20.29
CA ASP A 27 -23.37 7.76 21.43
C ASP A 27 -23.76 8.96 22.31
N ALA A 28 -24.52 8.70 23.36
CA ALA A 28 -25.00 9.71 24.31
C ALA A 28 -23.85 10.48 25.01
N ASP A 29 -22.66 9.91 25.06
CA ASP A 29 -21.46 10.51 25.68
C ASP A 29 -20.56 11.20 24.64
N GLY A 30 -21.02 11.37 23.39
CA GLY A 30 -20.26 12.00 22.32
C GLY A 30 -19.09 11.18 21.80
N HIS A 31 -19.01 9.88 22.12
CA HIS A 31 -17.97 9.02 21.57
C HIS A 31 -18.31 8.62 20.14
N ARG A 32 -17.28 8.52 19.31
CA ARG A 32 -17.41 7.89 17.99
C ARG A 32 -17.56 6.39 18.20
N VAL A 33 -18.63 5.82 17.65
CA VAL A 33 -18.86 4.38 17.65
C VAL A 33 -18.60 3.85 16.25
N THR A 34 -17.73 2.85 16.15
CA THR A 34 -17.45 2.13 14.91
C THR A 34 -17.75 0.66 15.12
N ALA A 35 -18.30 0.00 14.12
CA ALA A 35 -18.71 -1.39 14.21
C ALA A 35 -18.09 -2.21 13.08
N PHE A 36 -17.69 -3.45 13.37
CA PHE A 36 -17.28 -4.41 12.35
C PHE A 36 -17.78 -5.80 12.68
N ILE A 37 -18.07 -6.59 11.65
CA ILE A 37 -18.57 -7.95 11.77
C ILE A 37 -17.45 -8.93 11.46
N THR A 38 -17.30 -9.96 12.28
CA THR A 38 -16.32 -11.03 12.06
C THR A 38 -16.77 -12.34 12.68
N ASP A 39 -16.43 -13.44 12.02
CA ASP A 39 -16.49 -14.81 12.52
C ASP A 39 -15.11 -15.34 12.94
N THR A 40 -14.04 -14.55 12.76
CA THR A 40 -12.67 -14.92 13.14
C THR A 40 -12.55 -15.05 14.65
N ALA A 41 -12.16 -16.22 15.16
CA ALA A 41 -12.06 -16.45 16.59
C ALA A 41 -11.01 -15.54 17.26
N PRO A 42 -11.22 -15.05 18.50
CA PRO A 42 -10.28 -14.12 19.15
C PRO A 42 -8.87 -14.68 19.28
N GLU A 43 -8.74 -15.97 19.57
CA GLU A 43 -7.47 -16.68 19.71
C GLU A 43 -6.68 -16.79 18.40
N THR A 44 -7.28 -16.51 17.25
CA THR A 44 -6.60 -16.54 15.94
C THR A 44 -5.68 -15.34 15.73
N VAL A 45 -5.87 -14.25 16.49
CA VAL A 45 -5.07 -13.02 16.34
C VAL A 45 -4.44 -12.64 17.67
N ASP A 46 -3.17 -12.23 17.63
CA ASP A 46 -2.46 -11.69 18.78
C ASP A 46 -3.27 -10.58 19.44
N HIS A 47 -3.26 -10.52 20.77
CA HIS A 47 -4.05 -9.56 21.53
C HIS A 47 -5.58 -9.71 21.37
N LYS A 48 -6.08 -10.88 20.95
CA LYS A 48 -7.52 -11.23 20.98
C LYS A 48 -8.41 -10.21 20.25
N ILE A 49 -9.32 -9.57 21.00
CA ILE A 49 -10.28 -8.60 20.45
C ILE A 49 -9.56 -7.34 19.97
N GLN A 50 -8.52 -6.89 20.69
CA GLN A 50 -7.71 -5.74 20.30
C GLN A 50 -6.95 -5.99 18.99
N GLY A 51 -6.48 -7.23 18.78
CA GLY A 51 -5.87 -7.66 17.53
C GLY A 51 -6.84 -7.62 16.34
N LEU A 52 -8.05 -8.15 16.54
CA LEU A 52 -9.11 -8.12 15.53
C LEU A 52 -9.48 -6.69 15.13
N GLU A 53 -9.62 -5.81 16.11
CA GLU A 53 -9.91 -4.39 15.88
C GLU A 53 -8.78 -3.69 15.11
N LEU A 54 -7.53 -3.93 15.51
CA LEU A 54 -6.37 -3.36 14.84
C LEU A 54 -6.28 -3.84 13.38
N ARG A 55 -6.47 -5.15 13.15
CA ARG A 55 -6.51 -5.72 11.80
C ARG A 55 -7.61 -5.08 10.96
N HIS A 56 -8.80 -4.88 11.52
CA HIS A 56 -9.90 -4.20 10.83
C HIS A 56 -9.52 -2.76 10.46
N ARG A 57 -8.91 -1.99 11.37
CA ARG A 57 -8.40 -0.65 11.03
C ARG A 57 -7.36 -0.65 9.93
N GLN A 58 -6.52 -1.68 9.89
CA GLN A 58 -5.52 -1.81 8.84
C GLN A 58 -6.13 -2.08 7.47
N HIS A 59 -7.43 -2.42 7.36
CA HIS A 59 -8.13 -2.52 6.08
C HIS A 59 -8.08 -1.21 5.28
N ALA A 60 -8.01 -0.04 5.95
CA ALA A 60 -7.80 1.24 5.28
C ALA A 60 -6.52 1.29 4.42
N ARG A 61 -5.51 0.45 4.73
CA ARG A 61 -4.32 0.29 3.90
C ARG A 61 -4.65 -0.30 2.53
N VAL A 62 -5.58 -1.26 2.46
CA VAL A 62 -6.02 -1.88 1.19
C VAL A 62 -6.71 -0.84 0.33
N GLU A 63 -7.60 -0.03 0.91
CA GLU A 63 -8.29 1.05 0.21
C GLU A 63 -7.30 2.10 -0.34
N ASP A 64 -6.28 2.45 0.45
CA ASP A 64 -5.22 3.33 -0.01
C ASP A 64 -4.42 2.72 -1.19
N ARG A 65 -4.12 1.42 -1.15
CA ARG A 65 -3.46 0.72 -2.27
C ARG A 65 -4.33 0.68 -3.52
N ILE A 66 -5.65 0.44 -3.39
CA ILE A 66 -6.58 0.49 -4.51
C ILE A 66 -6.61 1.89 -5.13
N ARG A 67 -6.61 2.95 -4.29
CA ARG A 67 -6.54 4.34 -4.75
C ARG A 67 -5.25 4.60 -5.53
N GLN A 68 -4.10 4.13 -5.04
CA GLN A 68 -2.83 4.25 -5.78
C GLN A 68 -2.83 3.43 -7.08
N ALA A 69 -3.38 2.21 -7.08
CA ALA A 69 -3.52 1.40 -8.29
C ALA A 69 -4.40 2.07 -9.35
N LYS A 70 -5.49 2.75 -8.94
CA LYS A 70 -6.32 3.58 -9.83
C LYS A 70 -5.52 4.69 -10.50
N ALA A 71 -4.67 5.39 -9.74
CA ALA A 71 -3.75 6.39 -10.27
C ALA A 71 -2.64 5.79 -11.17
N ALA A 72 -2.41 4.48 -11.08
CA ALA A 72 -1.41 3.73 -11.87
C ALA A 72 -2.01 2.91 -13.03
N GLY A 73 -3.28 3.12 -13.39
CA GLY A 73 -3.89 2.50 -14.58
C GLY A 73 -5.13 1.63 -14.31
N LEU A 74 -5.49 1.38 -13.04
CA LEU A 74 -6.70 0.59 -12.71
C LEU A 74 -8.00 1.37 -12.96
N ALA A 75 -7.95 2.70 -13.03
CA ALA A 75 -9.14 3.53 -13.17
C ALA A 75 -9.77 3.46 -14.59
N ARG A 76 -8.97 3.14 -15.61
CA ARG A 76 -9.41 3.11 -17.00
C ARG A 76 -8.72 2.00 -17.77
N PHE A 77 -9.52 1.09 -18.30
CA PHE A 77 -9.07 0.01 -19.17
C PHE A 77 -8.88 0.53 -20.61
N PRO A 78 -7.78 0.16 -21.30
CA PRO A 78 -7.41 0.76 -22.57
C PRO A 78 -8.11 0.15 -23.78
N ALA A 79 -8.66 -1.06 -23.67
CA ALA A 79 -9.21 -1.80 -24.80
C ALA A 79 -10.73 -1.98 -24.69
N ALA A 80 -11.37 -2.25 -25.83
CA ALA A 80 -12.79 -2.63 -25.87
C ALA A 80 -13.02 -4.11 -25.49
N GLY A 81 -12.04 -4.98 -25.77
CA GLY A 81 -12.13 -6.41 -25.53
C GLY A 81 -11.78 -6.82 -24.09
N PHE A 82 -12.43 -7.89 -23.63
CA PHE A 82 -12.25 -8.40 -22.27
C PHE A 82 -10.86 -9.01 -22.05
N ALA A 83 -10.34 -9.78 -23.02
CA ALA A 83 -9.06 -10.48 -22.88
C ALA A 83 -7.88 -9.49 -22.76
N GLU A 84 -7.91 -8.42 -23.55
CA GLU A 84 -6.94 -7.33 -23.50
C GLU A 84 -6.99 -6.60 -22.16
N ASN A 85 -8.20 -6.36 -21.65
CA ASN A 85 -8.39 -5.72 -20.35
C ASN A 85 -8.02 -6.63 -19.16
N GLN A 86 -8.18 -7.94 -19.31
CA GLN A 86 -7.66 -8.91 -18.35
C GLN A 86 -6.13 -8.85 -18.31
N ALA A 87 -5.46 -8.82 -19.48
CA ALA A 87 -4.02 -8.67 -19.55
C ALA A 87 -3.57 -7.33 -18.94
N TRP A 88 -4.30 -6.23 -19.22
CA TRP A 88 -4.05 -4.93 -18.60
C TRP A 88 -4.15 -4.97 -17.07
N LEU A 89 -5.16 -5.64 -16.52
CA LEU A 89 -5.30 -5.82 -15.08
C LEU A 89 -4.08 -6.52 -14.49
N GLN A 90 -3.58 -7.57 -15.13
CA GLN A 90 -2.37 -8.27 -14.68
C GLN A 90 -1.15 -7.34 -14.66
N VAL A 91 -0.95 -6.53 -15.70
CA VAL A 91 0.14 -5.55 -15.76
C VAL A 91 0.04 -4.53 -14.62
N VAL A 92 -1.17 -4.03 -14.33
CA VAL A 92 -1.39 -3.08 -13.24
C VAL A 92 -1.11 -3.73 -11.87
N MET A 93 -1.50 -4.98 -11.66
CA MET A 93 -1.21 -5.70 -10.41
C MET A 93 0.29 -5.93 -10.23
N ILE A 94 0.99 -6.36 -11.28
CA ILE A 94 2.46 -6.50 -11.27
C ILE A 94 3.13 -5.17 -10.94
N ALA A 95 2.69 -4.07 -11.58
CA ALA A 95 3.24 -2.74 -11.30
C ALA A 95 3.00 -2.32 -9.84
N ASN A 96 1.82 -2.58 -9.28
CA ASN A 96 1.50 -2.30 -7.88
C ASN A 96 2.41 -3.07 -6.91
N ASP A 97 2.65 -4.35 -7.18
CA ASP A 97 3.53 -5.17 -6.36
C ASP A 97 4.97 -4.69 -6.44
N LEU A 98 5.49 -4.42 -7.65
CA LEU A 98 6.84 -3.90 -7.86
C LEU A 98 7.05 -2.56 -7.14
N ILE A 99 6.11 -1.63 -7.23
CA ILE A 99 6.19 -0.34 -6.54
C ILE A 99 6.16 -0.53 -5.02
N THR A 100 5.29 -1.42 -4.53
CA THR A 100 5.15 -1.70 -3.10
C THR A 100 6.43 -2.30 -2.53
N TRP A 101 6.98 -3.34 -3.17
CA TRP A 101 8.22 -3.98 -2.74
C TRP A 101 9.41 -3.03 -2.86
N THR A 102 9.48 -2.22 -3.93
CA THR A 102 10.52 -1.19 -4.06
C THR A 102 10.47 -0.21 -2.88
N LYS A 103 9.29 0.30 -2.52
CA LYS A 103 9.14 1.21 -1.37
C LYS A 103 9.53 0.55 -0.04
N LEU A 104 9.14 -0.70 0.17
CA LEU A 104 9.42 -1.45 1.40
C LEU A 104 10.89 -1.81 1.56
N ILE A 105 11.54 -2.29 0.49
CA ILE A 105 12.95 -2.72 0.55
C ILE A 105 13.88 -1.50 0.52
N ALA A 106 13.64 -0.60 -0.43
CA ALA A 106 14.61 0.44 -0.77
C ALA A 106 14.43 1.74 0.03
N TYR A 107 13.21 2.01 0.52
CA TYR A 107 12.86 3.32 1.07
C TYR A 107 12.10 3.25 2.41
N GLN A 108 12.15 2.12 3.13
CA GLN A 108 11.52 1.99 4.46
C GLN A 108 11.99 3.05 5.46
N HIS A 109 13.27 3.44 5.39
CA HIS A 109 13.87 4.46 6.25
C HIS A 109 13.89 5.86 5.62
N HIS A 110 13.21 6.04 4.48
CA HIS A 110 13.13 7.31 3.76
C HIS A 110 11.67 7.75 3.56
N PRO A 111 10.98 8.24 4.61
CA PRO A 111 9.51 8.39 4.60
C PRO A 111 8.98 9.28 3.47
N SER A 112 9.70 10.31 3.06
CA SER A 112 9.30 11.20 1.96
C SER A 112 9.18 10.48 0.61
N ILE A 113 9.89 9.37 0.41
CA ILE A 113 9.86 8.56 -0.82
C ILE A 113 9.04 7.28 -0.59
N GLY A 114 9.29 6.57 0.52
CA GLY A 114 8.61 5.34 0.88
C GLY A 114 7.09 5.51 1.08
N ARG A 115 6.64 6.70 1.48
CA ARG A 115 5.21 7.04 1.65
C ARG A 115 4.66 7.95 0.55
N ALA A 116 5.46 8.27 -0.46
CA ALA A 116 5.02 9.12 -1.55
C ALA A 116 3.84 8.51 -2.30
N GLU A 117 2.94 9.36 -2.79
CA GLU A 117 1.92 8.97 -3.76
C GLU A 117 2.56 8.36 -5.02
N VAL A 118 1.86 7.44 -5.69
CA VAL A 118 2.41 6.76 -6.87
C VAL A 118 2.86 7.73 -7.97
N ALA A 119 2.13 8.83 -8.16
CA ALA A 119 2.48 9.86 -9.13
C ALA A 119 3.79 10.59 -8.76
N ALA A 120 3.95 10.95 -7.49
CA ALA A 120 5.18 11.55 -6.99
C ALA A 120 6.35 10.55 -7.07
N PHE A 121 6.13 9.30 -6.63
CA PHE A 121 7.13 8.24 -6.70
C PHE A 121 7.60 7.99 -8.14
N ARG A 122 6.67 8.02 -9.12
CA ARG A 122 7.01 7.93 -10.54
C ARG A 122 7.96 9.04 -10.93
N TYR A 123 7.65 10.29 -10.59
CA TYR A 123 8.52 11.44 -10.91
C TYR A 123 9.89 11.34 -10.23
N MET A 124 9.92 10.98 -8.95
CA MET A 124 11.16 10.93 -8.17
C MET A 124 12.08 9.80 -8.62
N ILE A 125 11.55 8.57 -8.72
CA ILE A 125 12.36 7.35 -8.83
C ILE A 125 12.24 6.67 -10.20
N LEU A 126 11.04 6.60 -10.78
CA LEU A 126 10.78 5.76 -11.97
C LEU A 126 10.83 6.52 -13.30
N HIS A 127 10.98 7.84 -13.28
CA HIS A 127 10.93 8.69 -14.47
C HIS A 127 12.29 8.84 -15.15
N THR A 128 13.36 8.84 -14.36
CA THR A 128 14.71 9.10 -14.88
C THR A 128 15.19 7.93 -15.74
N ALA A 129 15.82 8.25 -16.87
CA ALA A 129 16.44 7.25 -17.70
C ALA A 129 17.69 6.72 -17.00
N ALA A 130 17.80 5.40 -16.88
CA ALA A 130 18.97 4.74 -16.32
C ALA A 130 19.36 3.52 -17.14
N ARG A 131 20.64 3.15 -17.08
CA ARG A 131 21.19 1.97 -17.74
C ARG A 131 21.93 1.10 -16.74
N ILE A 132 21.59 -0.18 -16.69
CA ILE A 132 22.38 -1.16 -15.95
C ILE A 132 23.43 -1.72 -16.90
N THR A 133 24.70 -1.60 -16.52
CA THR A 133 25.85 -2.10 -17.30
C THR A 133 26.58 -3.17 -16.52
N ARG A 134 27.14 -4.16 -17.22
CA ARG A 134 27.98 -5.20 -16.62
C ARG A 134 29.39 -5.08 -17.17
N GLY A 135 30.38 -4.98 -16.29
CA GLY A 135 31.79 -4.92 -16.68
C GLY A 135 32.69 -5.37 -15.53
N ALA A 136 33.76 -6.09 -15.85
CA ALA A 136 34.69 -6.65 -14.85
C ALA A 136 33.96 -7.40 -13.70
N ARG A 137 32.96 -8.21 -14.06
CA ARG A 137 32.09 -8.97 -13.11
C ARG A 137 31.26 -8.10 -12.15
N GLN A 138 31.23 -6.78 -12.34
CA GLN A 138 30.41 -5.86 -11.56
C GLN A 138 29.23 -5.34 -12.38
N LEU A 139 28.06 -5.29 -11.73
CA LEU A 139 26.87 -4.61 -12.24
C LEU A 139 26.88 -3.17 -11.71
N ARG A 140 26.73 -2.19 -12.62
CA ARG A 140 26.76 -0.76 -12.31
C ARG A 140 25.52 -0.08 -12.88
N LEU A 141 24.84 0.70 -12.05
CA LEU A 141 23.79 1.61 -12.47
C LEU A 141 24.42 2.90 -13.02
N ARG A 142 24.00 3.30 -14.22
CA ARG A 142 24.29 4.61 -14.80
C ARG A 142 23.01 5.41 -14.84
N VAL A 143 22.96 6.49 -14.08
CA VAL A 143 21.86 7.48 -14.05
C VAL A 143 22.47 8.86 -14.26
N ASP A 144 21.70 9.80 -14.78
CA ASP A 144 22.14 11.20 -14.89
C ASP A 144 22.44 11.77 -13.50
N ALA A 145 23.69 12.17 -13.26
CA ALA A 145 24.15 12.72 -11.99
C ALA A 145 23.55 14.10 -11.69
N GLY A 146 23.10 14.84 -12.71
CA GLY A 146 22.40 16.12 -12.54
C GLY A 146 20.93 15.98 -12.18
N TRP A 147 20.38 14.76 -12.23
CA TRP A 147 18.99 14.54 -11.84
C TRP A 147 18.82 14.73 -10.34
N ARG A 148 17.77 15.49 -9.96
CA ARG A 148 17.48 15.84 -8.56
C ARG A 148 17.44 14.63 -7.61
N TRP A 149 17.03 13.47 -8.11
CA TRP A 149 16.84 12.25 -7.33
C TRP A 149 17.87 11.14 -7.67
N ALA A 150 19.00 11.50 -8.29
CA ALA A 150 20.00 10.53 -8.75
C ALA A 150 20.56 9.70 -7.60
N THR A 151 20.84 10.34 -6.46
CA THR A 151 21.39 9.68 -5.26
C THR A 151 20.39 8.68 -4.69
N GLU A 152 19.12 9.04 -4.63
CA GLU A 152 18.05 8.21 -4.10
C GLU A 152 17.79 7.01 -5.00
N VAL A 153 17.84 7.20 -6.32
CA VAL A 153 17.76 6.11 -7.30
C VAL A 153 18.95 5.15 -7.14
N ALA A 154 20.17 5.68 -6.96
CA ALA A 154 21.37 4.86 -6.73
C ALA A 154 21.30 4.09 -5.40
N HIS A 155 20.89 4.75 -4.32
CA HIS A 155 20.67 4.11 -3.01
C HIS A 155 19.61 3.01 -3.12
N GLY A 156 18.50 3.28 -3.80
CA GLY A 156 17.43 2.30 -3.94
C GLY A 156 17.87 1.07 -4.73
N TYR A 157 18.67 1.26 -5.78
CA TYR A 157 19.27 0.16 -6.52
C TYR A 157 20.20 -0.71 -5.65
N THR A 158 21.08 -0.08 -4.86
CA THR A 158 21.98 -0.81 -3.95
C THR A 158 21.19 -1.58 -2.89
N ALA A 159 20.23 -0.93 -2.23
CA ALA A 159 19.40 -1.56 -1.20
C ALA A 159 18.62 -2.77 -1.72
N ILE A 160 18.07 -2.69 -2.94
CA ILE A 160 17.39 -3.83 -3.57
C ILE A 160 18.37 -4.96 -3.84
N ARG A 161 19.58 -4.67 -4.32
CA ARG A 161 20.56 -5.72 -4.61
C ARG A 161 21.03 -6.43 -3.36
N ASP A 162 21.33 -5.68 -2.31
CA ASP A 162 21.83 -6.23 -1.05
C ASP A 162 20.77 -7.12 -0.36
N ALA A 163 19.48 -6.87 -0.61
CA ALA A 163 18.39 -7.68 -0.08
C ALA A 163 18.30 -9.10 -0.67
N PHE A 164 18.97 -9.37 -1.80
CA PHE A 164 18.91 -10.65 -2.52
C PHE A 164 20.28 -11.29 -2.78
N THR A 165 21.34 -10.79 -2.13
CA THR A 165 22.70 -11.37 -2.17
C THR A 165 23.10 -11.91 -0.81
#